data_AF-A0AA37CYA7-F1
#
_entry.id   AF-A0AA37CYA7-F1
#
_cell.length_a   1.000
_cell.length_b   1.000
_cell.length_c   1.000
_cell.angle_alpha   90.00
_cell.angle_beta   90.00
_cell.angle_gamma   90.00
#
_symmetry.space_group_name_H-M   'P 1'
#
loop_
_entity.id
_entity.type
_entity.pdbx_description
1 polymer ?
#
loop_
_entity_poly.entity_id
_entity_poly.type
_entity_poly.pdbx_seq_one_letter_code
_entity_poly.pdbx_strand_id
1 'polypeptide(L)'
;MSLEDLSKPKGRRKQLTEAQLADKRAKDADRQRRKRQRDAAREQSFVAGEPCRVHLDLTAQESGYLARAMKVRALWSASNYDPQEYLTTLLLRDGEKLDRQLAELPPCTRCGRRLPDSCELVHKWDIDCILTSTARELAL
;
A
#
# COMPACT_ATOMS: atom_id res chain seq x y z
N MET A 1 -26.66 15.21 -44.60
CA MET A 1 -26.41 15.04 -43.15
C MET A 1 -27.35 15.99 -42.43
N SER A 2 -28.54 15.52 -42.05
CA SER A 2 -29.58 16.35 -41.45
C SER A 2 -29.25 16.68 -40.00
N LEU A 3 -29.53 17.92 -39.60
CA LEU A 3 -29.29 18.51 -38.28
C LEU A 3 -30.28 18.01 -37.20
N GLU A 4 -30.97 16.90 -37.45
CA GLU A 4 -32.11 16.44 -36.64
C GLU A 4 -31.70 15.49 -35.50
N ASP A 5 -30.45 15.01 -35.49
CA ASP A 5 -29.96 14.07 -34.46
C ASP A 5 -29.57 14.74 -33.12
N LEU A 6 -29.70 16.06 -32.98
CA LEU A 6 -29.30 16.80 -31.77
C LEU A 6 -30.41 16.93 -30.71
N SER A 7 -31.60 16.36 -30.90
CA SER A 7 -32.75 16.57 -29.99
C SER A 7 -33.13 15.37 -29.11
N LYS A 8 -32.18 14.54 -28.66
CA LYS A 8 -32.51 13.55 -27.62
C LYS A 8 -32.73 14.27 -26.27
N PRO A 9 -33.93 14.23 -25.67
CA PRO A 9 -34.18 14.89 -24.40
C PRO A 9 -33.34 14.23 -23.32
N LYS A 10 -32.42 14.99 -22.71
CA LYS A 10 -31.72 14.60 -21.48
C LYS A 10 -32.79 14.19 -20.46
N GLY A 11 -32.82 12.90 -20.11
CA GLY A 11 -33.81 12.33 -19.21
C GLY A 11 -34.00 13.19 -17.96
N ARG A 12 -35.26 13.50 -17.62
CA ARG A 12 -35.64 14.28 -16.43
C ARG A 12 -34.96 13.67 -15.21
N ARG A 13 -34.03 14.41 -14.58
CA ARG A 13 -33.58 14.11 -13.21
C ARG A 13 -34.81 14.14 -12.31
N LYS A 14 -35.26 12.98 -11.83
CA LYS A 14 -36.29 12.90 -10.80
C LYS A 14 -35.80 13.72 -9.59
N GLN A 15 -36.53 14.79 -9.25
CA GLN A 15 -36.31 15.53 -8.02
C GLN A 15 -36.63 14.56 -6.87
N LEU A 16 -35.60 14.12 -6.14
CA LEU A 16 -35.76 13.29 -4.97
C LEU A 16 -36.45 14.14 -3.88
N THR A 17 -37.47 13.59 -3.25
CA THR A 17 -38.14 14.26 -2.13
C THR A 17 -37.18 14.39 -0.95
N GLU A 18 -37.42 15.37 -0.06
CA GLU A 18 -36.57 15.60 1.12
C GLU A 18 -36.41 14.35 1.98
N ALA A 19 -37.47 13.54 2.10
CA ALA A 19 -37.45 12.24 2.76
C ALA A 19 -36.49 11.23 2.09
N GLN A 20 -36.43 11.19 0.76
CA GLN A 20 -35.53 10.31 0.03
C GLN A 20 -34.06 10.78 0.11
N LEU A 21 -33.83 12.09 0.24
CA LEU A 21 -32.50 12.65 0.50
C LEU A 21 -32.03 12.32 1.92
N ALA A 22 -32.92 12.38 2.91
CA ALA A 22 -32.62 12.01 4.30
C ALA A 22 -32.28 10.52 4.44
N ASP A 23 -33.06 9.64 3.82
CA ASP A 23 -32.80 8.18 3.83
C ASP A 23 -31.48 7.81 3.13
N LYS A 24 -31.14 8.48 2.02
CA LYS A 24 -29.82 8.33 1.38
C LYS A 24 -28.68 8.76 2.29
N ARG A 25 -28.80 9.92 2.94
CA ARG A 25 -27.80 10.42 3.90
C ARG A 25 -27.63 9.47 5.08
N ALA A 26 -28.71 8.89 5.59
CA ALA A 26 -28.66 7.90 6.67
C ALA A 26 -27.94 6.60 6.24
N LYS A 27 -28.23 6.10 5.03
CA LYS A 27 -27.56 4.92 4.45
C LYS A 27 -26.07 5.15 4.17
N ASP A 28 -25.73 6.34 3.72
CA ASP A 28 -24.33 6.73 3.50
C ASP A 28 -23.58 6.89 4.81
N ALA A 29 -24.21 7.46 5.85
CA ALA A 29 -23.65 7.54 7.19
C ALA A 29 -23.41 6.16 7.83
N ASP A 30 -24.34 5.21 7.64
CA ASP A 30 -24.17 3.83 8.13
C ASP A 30 -23.01 3.12 7.40
N ARG A 31 -22.93 3.26 6.07
CA ARG A 31 -21.78 2.76 5.30
C ARG A 31 -20.46 3.34 5.79
N GLN A 32 -20.42 4.65 6.05
CA GLN A 32 -19.22 5.33 6.52
C GLN A 32 -18.81 4.84 7.92
N ARG A 33 -19.78 4.62 8.83
CA ARG A 33 -19.53 4.02 10.15
C ARG A 33 -18.95 2.62 10.04
N ARG A 34 -19.57 1.74 9.25
CA ARG A 34 -19.08 0.37 9.04
C ARG A 34 -17.70 0.34 8.39
N LYS A 35 -17.41 1.29 7.49
CA LYS A 35 -16.07 1.46 6.92
C LYS A 35 -15.07 1.83 8.01
N ARG A 36 -15.33 2.89 8.79
CA ARG A 36 -14.46 3.33 9.90
C ARG A 36 -14.21 2.24 10.93
N GLN A 37 -15.22 1.43 11.27
CA GLN A 37 -15.06 0.30 12.19
C GLN A 37 -14.13 -0.79 11.61
N ARG A 38 -14.24 -1.08 10.32
CA ARG A 38 -13.34 -2.03 9.64
C ARG A 38 -11.92 -1.48 9.53
N ASP A 39 -11.79 -0.20 9.21
CA ASP A 39 -10.50 0.48 9.11
C ASP A 39 -9.80 0.51 10.49
N ALA A 40 -10.52 0.83 11.57
CA ALA A 40 -9.99 0.81 12.93
C ALA A 40 -9.58 -0.60 13.40
N ALA A 41 -10.36 -1.64 13.03
CA ALA A 41 -9.99 -3.02 13.32
C ALA A 41 -8.76 -3.50 12.52
N ARG A 42 -8.56 -2.97 11.30
CA ARG A 42 -7.35 -3.22 10.48
C ARG A 42 -6.12 -2.50 11.04
N GLU A 43 -6.27 -1.29 11.58
CA GLU A 43 -5.17 -0.56 12.23
C GLU A 43 -4.69 -1.25 13.51
N GLN A 44 -5.62 -1.84 14.28
CA GLN A 44 -5.29 -2.58 15.51
C GLN A 44 -4.64 -3.95 15.25
N SER A 45 -4.70 -4.47 14.02
CA SER A 45 -4.22 -5.83 13.75
C SER A 45 -2.72 -5.90 13.49
N PHE A 46 -2.02 -4.78 13.28
CA PHE A 46 -0.57 -4.76 13.08
C PHE A 46 0.14 -4.25 14.33
N VAL A 47 0.74 -5.17 15.09
CA VAL A 47 1.65 -4.87 16.19
C VAL A 47 3.03 -5.39 15.80
N ALA A 48 4.01 -4.48 15.73
CA ALA A 48 5.37 -4.85 15.34
C ALA A 48 5.95 -5.86 16.36
N GLY A 49 6.46 -6.98 15.86
CA GLY A 49 7.04 -8.05 16.68
C GLY A 49 6.07 -9.13 17.15
N GLU A 50 4.77 -9.00 16.88
CA GLU A 50 3.76 -10.01 17.23
C GLU A 50 3.14 -10.67 15.99
N PRO A 51 2.64 -11.93 16.10
CA PRO A 51 1.88 -12.56 15.02
C PRO A 51 0.63 -11.75 14.69
N CYS A 52 0.58 -11.23 13.46
CA CYS A 52 -0.53 -10.42 12.97
C CYS A 52 -1.13 -10.98 11.67
N ARG A 53 -2.40 -10.63 11.41
CA ARG A 53 -3.04 -10.85 10.11
C ARG A 53 -3.21 -9.51 9.42
N VAL A 54 -2.65 -9.39 8.22
CA VAL A 54 -2.76 -8.21 7.38
C VAL A 54 -3.71 -8.52 6.22
N HIS A 55 -4.62 -7.58 5.94
CA HIS A 55 -5.51 -7.65 4.78
C HIS A 55 -4.99 -6.71 3.69
N LEU A 56 -4.77 -7.25 2.49
CA LEU A 56 -4.30 -6.52 1.32
C LEU A 56 -5.41 -6.49 0.28
N ASP A 57 -5.79 -5.28 -0.15
CA ASP A 57 -6.73 -5.09 -1.25
C ASP A 57 -5.92 -4.89 -2.54
N LEU A 58 -5.91 -5.90 -3.42
CA LEU A 58 -5.16 -5.88 -4.69
C LEU A 58 -6.07 -5.49 -5.86
N THR A 59 -5.53 -4.70 -6.78
CA THR A 59 -6.14 -4.46 -8.08
C THR A 59 -6.11 -5.73 -8.96
N ALA A 60 -6.89 -5.74 -10.04
CA ALA A 60 -6.90 -6.84 -11.01
C ALA A 60 -5.51 -7.04 -11.65
N GLN A 61 -4.77 -5.94 -11.88
CA GLN A 61 -3.43 -6.00 -12.45
C GLN A 61 -2.43 -6.62 -11.46
N GLU A 62 -2.46 -6.20 -10.21
CA GLU A 62 -1.55 -6.69 -9.16
C GLU A 62 -1.78 -8.16 -8.84
N SER A 63 -3.05 -8.57 -8.71
CA SER A 63 -3.40 -9.98 -8.49
C SER A 63 -3.02 -10.87 -9.68
N GLY A 64 -3.20 -10.38 -10.92
CA GLY A 64 -2.73 -11.07 -12.13
C GLY A 64 -1.20 -11.17 -12.21
N TYR A 65 -0.48 -10.13 -11.77
CA TYR A 65 0.97 -10.15 -11.67
C TYR A 65 1.44 -11.16 -10.61
N LEU A 66 0.82 -11.16 -9.42
CA LEU A 66 1.13 -12.08 -8.33
C LEU A 66 1.00 -13.54 -8.78
N ALA A 67 -0.14 -13.90 -9.39
CA ALA A 67 -0.36 -15.26 -9.89
C ALA A 67 0.70 -15.69 -10.92
N ARG A 68 1.09 -14.79 -11.84
CA ARG A 68 2.15 -15.04 -12.81
C ARG A 68 3.49 -15.23 -12.14
N ALA A 69 3.83 -14.36 -11.20
CA ALA A 69 5.10 -14.36 -10.48
C ALA A 69 5.29 -15.65 -9.66
N MET A 70 4.23 -16.12 -8.98
CA MET A 70 4.22 -17.38 -8.23
C MET A 70 4.52 -18.58 -9.14
N LYS A 71 3.91 -18.62 -10.34
CA LYS A 71 4.17 -19.69 -11.31
C LYS A 71 5.59 -19.65 -11.85
N VAL A 72 6.07 -18.47 -12.26
CA VAL A 72 7.42 -18.31 -12.85
C VAL A 72 8.51 -18.66 -11.84
N ARG A 73 8.34 -18.32 -10.56
CA ARG A 73 9.35 -18.63 -9.53
C ARG A 73 9.29 -20.09 -9.06
N ALA A 74 8.21 -20.82 -9.35
CA ALA A 74 8.03 -22.23 -9.05
C ALA A 74 8.32 -23.14 -10.27
N LEU A 75 9.16 -22.70 -11.22
CA LEU A 75 9.44 -23.41 -12.49
C LEU A 75 9.79 -24.90 -12.34
N TRP A 76 10.46 -25.26 -11.25
CA TRP A 76 10.92 -26.63 -10.98
C TRP A 76 10.01 -27.40 -10.01
N SER A 77 8.87 -26.83 -9.63
CA SER A 77 7.89 -27.44 -8.73
C SER A 77 6.69 -27.97 -9.50
N ALA A 78 6.11 -29.06 -9.01
CA ALA A 78 4.86 -29.61 -9.55
C ALA A 78 3.64 -28.71 -9.28
N SER A 79 3.74 -27.80 -8.31
CA SER A 79 2.71 -26.83 -7.95
C SER A 79 3.28 -25.43 -7.82
N ASN A 80 2.47 -24.42 -8.12
CA ASN A 80 2.80 -23.03 -7.84
C ASN A 80 2.91 -22.83 -6.32
N TYR A 81 3.66 -21.81 -5.91
CA TYR A 81 3.62 -21.32 -4.53
C TYR A 81 2.18 -20.97 -4.11
N ASP A 82 1.89 -21.05 -2.81
CA ASP A 82 0.71 -20.43 -2.22
C ASP A 82 0.94 -18.91 -2.02
N PRO A 83 -0.08 -18.03 -2.09
CA PRO A 83 0.11 -16.60 -1.86
C PRO A 83 0.77 -16.27 -0.52
N GLN A 84 0.44 -16.99 0.56
CA GLN A 84 1.03 -16.76 1.87
C GLN A 84 2.51 -17.10 1.87
N GLU A 85 2.87 -18.28 1.36
CA GLU A 85 4.26 -18.73 1.25
C GLU A 85 5.09 -17.76 0.41
N TYR A 86 4.54 -17.36 -0.74
CA TYR A 86 5.18 -16.46 -1.67
C TYR A 86 5.45 -15.08 -1.08
N LEU A 87 4.43 -14.46 -0.46
CA LEU A 87 4.55 -13.13 0.15
C LEU A 87 5.48 -13.16 1.36
N THR A 88 5.42 -14.23 2.18
CA THR A 88 6.33 -14.40 3.31
C THR A 88 7.78 -14.52 2.84
N THR A 89 8.01 -15.29 1.78
CA THR A 89 9.34 -15.44 1.18
C THR A 89 9.88 -14.12 0.63
N LEU A 90 9.01 -13.31 -0.01
CA LEU A 90 9.41 -11.98 -0.47
C LEU A 90 9.79 -11.06 0.71
N LEU A 91 9.01 -11.06 1.78
CA LEU A 91 9.28 -10.26 2.96
C LEU A 91 10.63 -10.62 3.60
N LEU A 92 10.92 -11.91 3.77
CA LEU A 92 12.18 -12.38 4.35
C LEU A 92 13.39 -11.99 3.48
N ARG A 93 13.29 -12.20 2.16
CA ARG A 93 14.37 -11.84 1.22
C ARG A 93 14.63 -10.34 1.16
N ASP A 94 13.58 -9.54 1.27
CA ASP A 94 13.71 -8.09 1.33
C ASP A 94 14.40 -7.66 2.63
N GLY A 95 14.01 -8.25 3.77
CA GLY A 95 14.69 -8.05 5.05
C GLY A 95 16.18 -8.40 5.00
N GLU A 96 16.54 -9.58 4.47
CA GLU A 96 17.95 -9.98 4.29
C GLU A 96 18.74 -9.04 3.36
N LYS A 97 18.07 -8.46 2.35
CA LYS A 97 18.68 -7.46 1.47
C LYS A 97 18.90 -6.16 2.23
N LEU A 98 17.90 -5.69 2.98
CA LEU A 98 17.98 -4.49 3.79
C LEU A 98 19.07 -4.60 4.86
N ASP A 99 19.16 -5.72 5.58
CA ASP A 99 20.18 -5.94 6.60
C ASP A 99 21.60 -5.87 6.01
N ARG A 100 21.80 -6.44 4.81
CA ARG A 100 23.08 -6.32 4.09
C ARG A 100 23.39 -4.89 3.70
N GLN A 101 22.41 -4.16 3.16
CA GLN A 101 22.59 -2.75 2.81
C GLN A 101 22.95 -1.93 4.05
N LEU A 102 22.26 -2.12 5.17
CA LEU A 102 22.55 -1.43 6.43
C LEU A 102 23.94 -1.76 6.99
N ALA A 103 24.40 -3.01 6.84
CA ALA A 103 25.73 -3.41 7.27
C ALA A 103 26.86 -2.77 6.45
N GLU A 104 26.64 -2.57 5.15
CA GLU A 104 27.60 -1.94 4.23
C GLU A 104 27.67 -0.41 4.40
N LEU A 105 26.64 0.20 4.98
CA LEU A 105 26.58 1.64 5.14
C LEU A 105 27.57 2.16 6.21
N PRO A 106 28.37 3.20 5.89
CA PRO A 106 29.23 3.84 6.87
C PRO A 106 28.40 4.58 7.94
N PRO A 107 28.96 4.93 9.10
CA PRO A 107 28.31 5.88 10.01
C PRO A 107 28.16 7.26 9.33
N CYS A 108 27.15 8.01 9.74
CA CYS A 108 26.95 9.39 9.27
C CYS A 108 28.16 10.26 9.62
N THR A 109 28.75 10.96 8.64
CA THR A 109 29.94 11.79 8.89
C THR A 109 29.63 13.05 9.71
N ARG A 110 28.35 13.48 9.75
CA ARG A 110 27.90 14.63 10.57
C ARG A 110 27.62 14.27 12.03
N CYS A 111 26.86 13.22 12.28
CA CYS A 111 26.39 12.88 13.63
C CYS A 111 26.99 11.58 14.21
N GLY A 112 27.77 10.83 13.43
CA GLY A 112 28.39 9.57 13.84
C GLY A 112 27.42 8.38 14.00
N ARG A 113 26.11 8.59 13.89
CA ARG A 113 25.09 7.54 14.06
C ARG A 113 25.02 6.60 12.86
N ARG A 114 24.61 5.36 13.11
CA ARG A 114 24.30 4.33 12.09
C ARG A 114 22.79 4.12 12.02
N LEU A 115 22.27 3.90 10.82
CA LEU A 115 20.86 3.52 10.66
C LEU A 115 20.59 2.19 11.38
N PRO A 116 19.40 1.99 11.97
CA PRO A 116 18.20 2.84 11.88
C PRO A 116 18.22 4.10 12.77
N ASP A 117 19.21 4.27 13.65
CA ASP A 117 19.34 5.49 14.44
C ASP A 117 19.70 6.66 13.54
N SER A 118 18.91 7.73 13.65
CA SER A 118 19.07 8.91 12.81
C SER A 118 19.38 10.15 13.64
N CYS A 119 19.87 11.21 13.00
CA CYS A 119 20.01 12.53 13.62
C CYS A 119 18.68 13.28 13.75
N GLU A 120 17.54 12.59 13.73
CA GLU A 120 16.20 13.18 13.82
C GLU A 120 15.99 14.29 12.77
N LEU A 121 16.58 14.12 11.59
CA LEU A 121 16.51 15.05 10.47
C LEU A 121 17.19 16.41 10.71
N VAL A 122 17.98 16.58 11.78
CA VAL A 122 18.69 17.84 12.09
C VAL A 122 19.62 18.28 10.96
N HIS A 123 20.28 17.33 10.29
CA HIS A 123 21.18 17.60 9.16
C HIS A 123 20.59 17.18 7.81
N LYS A 124 19.26 17.07 7.72
CA LYS A 124 18.59 16.74 6.46
C LYS A 124 18.96 17.78 5.40
N TRP A 125 19.19 17.33 4.17
CA TRP A 125 19.66 18.12 3.01
C TRP A 125 21.14 18.46 2.97
N ASP A 126 21.89 18.17 4.04
CA ASP A 126 23.33 18.21 3.99
C ASP A 126 23.86 17.01 3.17
N ILE A 127 24.81 17.27 2.28
CA ILE A 127 25.47 16.26 1.44
C ILE A 127 26.20 15.22 2.30
N ASP A 128 26.71 15.64 3.46
CA ASP A 128 27.43 14.79 4.40
C ASP A 128 26.49 13.96 5.30
N CYS A 129 25.17 14.19 5.23
CA CYS A 129 24.22 13.41 5.99
C CYS A 129 23.87 12.12 5.27
N ILE A 130 24.04 10.98 5.96
CA ILE A 130 23.72 9.66 5.41
C ILE A 130 22.26 9.54 4.96
N LEU A 131 21.32 10.17 5.67
CA LEU A 131 19.91 10.19 5.29
C LEU A 131 19.68 10.86 3.93
N THR A 132 20.50 11.85 3.59
CA THR A 132 20.38 12.57 2.31
C THR A 132 21.04 11.76 1.20
N SER A 133 22.20 11.17 1.45
CA SER A 133 22.98 10.45 0.42
C SER A 133 22.40 9.07 0.10
N THR A 134 21.90 8.32 1.08
CA THR A 134 21.49 6.91 0.91
C THR A 134 19.98 6.72 0.80
N ALA A 135 19.16 7.77 0.94
CA ALA A 135 17.70 7.67 0.84
C ALA A 135 17.22 7.06 -0.48
N ARG A 136 17.95 7.27 -1.59
CA ARG A 136 17.63 6.67 -2.88
C ARG A 136 18.06 5.20 -2.97
N GLU A 137 19.13 4.82 -2.28
CA GLU A 137 19.69 3.46 -2.30
C GLU A 137 18.88 2.50 -1.42
N LEU A 138 18.23 3.04 -0.38
CA LEU A 138 17.35 2.31 0.53
C LEU A 138 15.87 2.33 0.12
N ALA A 139 15.52 3.02 -0.98
CA ALA A 139 14.16 2.99 -1.50
C ALA A 139 13.85 1.64 -2.18
N LEU A 140 12.69 1.07 -1.87
CA LEU A 140 12.17 -0.19 -2.45
C LEU A 140 11.77 -0.03 -3.92
#